data_AF-A0A9E6DZM1-F1
#
_entry.id   AF-A0A9E6DZM1-F1
#
_cell.length_a   1.000
_cell.length_b   1.000
_cell.length_c   1.000
_cell.angle_alpha   90.00
_cell.angle_beta   90.00
_cell.angle_gamma   90.00
#
_symmetry.space_group_name_H-M   'P 1'
#
loop_
_entity.id
_entity.type
_entity.pdbx_description
1 polymer ?
#
loop_
_entity_poly.entity_id
_entity_poly.type
_entity_poly.pdbx_seq_one_letter_code
_entity_poly.pdbx_strand_id
1 'polypeptide(L)'
;MRCLNEETARRANREDECKGAFWEGRFKSQALLDEQALLACMMYVDLNPIRAGIANTLQSSDYTSIQERIIELSTSYKNTKTNDDKSASASSELLKPLAQFDGAAHLATQSAIPFHFCDHLQLIDWTGRAIRPDQKGFIDSSQPKLLNELGIAPEAWITSAKEFRRQYSGISGRWDAMCAFKKRHNCGLWCKGKASSTALHPSP
;
A
#
# COMPACT_ATOMS: atom_id res chain seq x y z
N MET A 1 -7.68 11.90 13.74
CA MET A 1 -8.55 11.76 12.55
C MET A 1 -9.87 12.52 12.65
N ARG A 2 -10.51 12.69 13.82
CA ARG A 2 -11.83 13.36 13.91
C ARG A 2 -11.89 14.69 13.16
N CYS A 3 -10.95 15.60 13.42
CA CYS A 3 -10.96 16.93 12.79
C CYS A 3 -10.80 16.90 11.26
N LEU A 4 -9.97 16.00 10.72
CA LEU A 4 -9.81 15.85 9.27
C LEU A 4 -11.07 15.23 8.65
N ASN A 5 -11.54 14.12 9.22
CA ASN A 5 -12.70 13.39 8.70
C ASN A 5 -13.98 14.24 8.78
N GLU A 6 -14.12 15.03 9.83
CA GLU A 6 -15.29 15.88 10.05
C GLU A 6 -15.42 16.96 8.97
N GLU A 7 -14.33 17.63 8.61
CA GLU A 7 -14.35 18.67 7.56
C GLU A 7 -14.71 18.06 6.20
N THR A 8 -14.06 16.96 5.81
CA THR A 8 -14.38 16.26 4.57
C THR A 8 -15.83 15.76 4.55
N ALA A 9 -16.31 15.18 5.66
CA ALA A 9 -17.69 14.72 5.79
C ALA A 9 -18.71 15.85 5.63
N ARG A 10 -18.45 17.01 6.24
CA ARG A 10 -19.34 18.17 6.14
C ARG A 10 -19.39 18.74 4.73
N ARG A 11 -18.27 18.72 4.00
CA ARG A 11 -18.22 19.17 2.60
C ARG A 11 -18.99 18.23 1.68
N ALA A 12 -18.72 16.93 1.75
CA ALA A 12 -19.39 15.95 0.89
C ALA A 12 -20.90 15.89 1.17
N ASN A 13 -21.33 15.88 2.44
CA ASN A 13 -22.76 15.94 2.77
C ASN A 13 -23.46 17.19 2.22
N ARG A 14 -22.74 18.32 2.15
CA ARG A 14 -23.28 19.57 1.59
C ARG A 14 -23.41 19.48 0.07
N GLU A 15 -22.42 18.87 -0.59
CA GLU A 15 -22.42 18.64 -2.04
C GLU A 15 -23.57 17.71 -2.46
N ASP A 16 -23.81 16.66 -1.67
CA ASP A 16 -24.88 15.68 -1.90
C ASP A 16 -26.24 16.07 -1.31
N GLU A 17 -26.38 17.30 -0.78
CA GLU A 17 -27.58 17.82 -0.10
C GLU A 17 -28.15 16.90 1.00
N CYS A 18 -27.29 16.13 1.66
CA CYS A 18 -27.68 15.15 2.67
C CYS A 18 -27.20 15.50 4.09
N LYS A 19 -27.69 14.75 5.08
CA LYS A 19 -27.33 14.90 6.50
C LYS A 19 -27.06 13.54 7.11
N GLY A 20 -26.19 13.49 8.11
CA GLY A 20 -25.87 12.26 8.86
C GLY A 20 -24.38 11.94 8.86
N ALA A 21 -24.06 10.72 9.29
CA ALA A 21 -22.69 10.23 9.32
C ALA A 21 -22.22 9.90 7.90
N PHE A 22 -21.26 10.68 7.39
CA PHE A 22 -20.64 10.41 6.09
C PHE A 22 -19.70 9.19 6.13
N TRP A 23 -18.92 9.07 7.20
CA TRP A 23 -17.98 7.98 7.39
C TRP A 23 -18.59 6.86 8.22
N GLU A 24 -18.50 5.62 7.73
CA GLU A 24 -18.77 4.43 8.53
C GLU A 24 -17.71 4.21 9.62
N GLY A 25 -18.10 3.63 10.77
CA GLY A 25 -17.18 3.32 11.88
C GLY A 25 -16.07 2.30 11.55
N ARG A 26 -16.03 1.79 10.31
CA ARG A 26 -15.02 0.86 9.80
C ARG A 26 -13.71 1.53 9.37
N PHE A 27 -13.67 2.86 9.25
CA PHE A 27 -12.45 3.58 8.88
C PHE A 27 -11.56 3.83 10.09
N LYS A 28 -10.30 3.37 10.01
CA LYS A 28 -9.32 3.46 11.08
C LYS A 28 -7.99 3.95 10.51
N SER A 29 -7.26 4.73 11.31
CA SER A 29 -5.86 5.03 11.04
C SER A 29 -4.99 3.94 11.65
N GLN A 30 -4.02 3.47 10.88
CA GLN A 30 -3.10 2.42 11.29
C GLN A 30 -1.67 2.91 11.08
N ALA A 31 -0.86 2.88 12.15
CA ALA A 31 0.56 3.21 12.06
C ALA A 31 1.31 2.05 11.40
N LEU A 32 2.16 2.35 10.41
CA LEU A 32 3.08 1.42 9.78
C LEU A 32 4.47 1.73 10.33
N LEU A 33 5.09 0.76 11.00
CA LEU A 33 6.32 1.00 11.77
C LEU A 33 7.60 0.55 11.08
N ASP A 34 7.48 -0.14 9.95
CA ASP A 34 8.59 -0.68 9.18
C ASP A 34 8.22 -0.91 7.70
N GLU A 35 9.25 -1.28 6.95
CA GLU A 35 9.29 -1.62 5.53
C GLU A 35 8.29 -2.73 5.18
N GLN A 36 8.22 -3.80 5.97
CA GLN A 36 7.32 -4.92 5.72
C GLN A 36 5.85 -4.52 5.89
N ALA A 37 5.51 -3.75 6.94
CA ALA A 37 4.17 -3.21 7.12
C ALA A 37 3.79 -2.22 6.01
N LEU A 38 4.75 -1.40 5.55
CA LEU A 38 4.57 -0.49 4.43
C LEU A 38 4.23 -1.24 3.15
N LEU A 39 5.05 -2.21 2.74
CA LEU A 39 4.81 -3.01 1.53
C LEU A 39 3.49 -3.76 1.61
N ALA A 40 3.18 -4.41 2.74
CA ALA A 40 1.93 -5.16 2.91
C ALA A 40 0.71 -4.24 2.78
N CYS A 41 0.78 -3.02 3.31
CA CYS A 41 -0.26 -2.01 3.15
C CYS A 41 -0.39 -1.55 1.69
N MET A 42 0.73 -1.28 1.01
CA MET A 42 0.73 -0.91 -0.42
C MET A 42 0.10 -2.01 -1.28
N MET A 43 0.51 -3.27 -1.10
CA MET A 43 -0.09 -4.42 -1.79
C MET A 43 -1.59 -4.51 -1.53
N TYR A 44 -1.98 -4.37 -0.26
CA TYR A 44 -3.39 -4.41 0.12
C TYR A 44 -4.18 -3.35 -0.64
N VAL A 45 -3.69 -2.11 -0.70
CA VAL A 45 -4.36 -0.99 -1.37
C VAL A 45 -4.40 -1.18 -2.89
N ASP A 46 -3.25 -1.39 -3.52
CA ASP A 46 -3.13 -1.46 -4.98
C ASP A 46 -3.90 -2.65 -5.56
N LEU A 47 -4.00 -3.77 -4.84
CA LEU A 47 -4.76 -4.95 -5.28
C LEU A 47 -6.25 -4.92 -4.89
N ASN A 48 -6.72 -3.93 -4.10
CA ASN A 48 -8.12 -3.91 -3.66
C ASN A 48 -9.14 -3.85 -4.80
N PRO A 49 -8.99 -3.01 -5.85
CA PRO A 49 -9.95 -2.97 -6.95
C PRO A 49 -10.06 -4.30 -7.69
N ILE A 50 -8.94 -5.00 -7.85
CA ILE A 50 -8.91 -6.35 -8.45
C ILE A 50 -9.61 -7.35 -7.55
N ARG A 51 -9.31 -7.34 -6.25
CA ARG A 51 -9.93 -8.23 -5.26
C ARG A 51 -11.44 -7.99 -5.11
N ALA A 52 -11.89 -6.76 -5.29
CA ALA A 52 -13.30 -6.39 -5.26
C ALA A 52 -14.04 -6.70 -6.57
N GLY A 53 -13.33 -7.15 -7.61
CA GLY A 53 -13.91 -7.40 -8.94
C GLY A 53 -14.28 -6.13 -9.70
N ILE A 54 -13.77 -4.97 -9.28
CA ILE A 54 -14.02 -3.66 -9.93
C ILE A 54 -13.04 -3.45 -11.10
N ALA A 55 -11.87 -4.09 -11.05
CA ALA A 55 -10.84 -4.01 -12.10
C ALA A 55 -10.30 -5.40 -12.43
N ASN A 56 -9.90 -5.63 -13.69
CA ASN A 56 -9.26 -6.88 -14.12
C ASN A 56 -7.73 -6.79 -14.17
N THR A 57 -7.20 -5.57 -14.16
CA THR A 57 -5.77 -5.27 -14.32
C THR A 57 -5.36 -4.09 -13.44
N LEU A 58 -4.06 -3.93 -13.20
CA LEU A 58 -3.51 -2.78 -12.45
C LEU A 58 -3.63 -1.47 -13.24
N GLN A 59 -3.73 -1.54 -14.57
CA GLN A 59 -3.93 -0.39 -15.45
C GLN A 59 -5.37 0.12 -15.41
N SER A 60 -6.33 -0.78 -15.16
CA SER A 60 -7.75 -0.47 -15.05
C SER A 60 -8.21 -0.28 -13.60
N SER A 61 -7.30 -0.30 -12.62
CA SER A 61 -7.63 -0.09 -11.21
C SER A 61 -7.60 1.40 -10.88
N ASP A 62 -8.68 2.09 -11.23
CA ASP A 62 -8.80 3.54 -11.07
C ASP A 62 -8.52 3.99 -9.63
N TYR A 63 -7.92 5.17 -9.51
CA TYR A 63 -7.61 5.82 -8.24
C TYR A 63 -6.63 5.04 -7.34
N THR A 64 -5.73 4.26 -7.94
CA THR A 64 -4.64 3.58 -7.22
C THR A 64 -3.28 4.18 -7.60
N SER A 65 -2.36 4.15 -6.64
CA SER A 65 -1.01 4.67 -6.87
C SER A 65 -0.26 3.88 -7.94
N ILE A 66 -0.52 2.57 -8.05
CA ILE A 66 0.08 1.72 -9.07
C ILE A 66 -0.39 2.09 -10.48
N GLN A 67 -1.68 2.41 -10.66
CA GLN A 67 -2.23 2.80 -11.94
C GLN A 67 -1.55 4.07 -12.45
N GLU A 68 -1.51 5.11 -11.61
CA GLU A 68 -0.90 6.41 -11.92
C GLU A 68 0.56 6.23 -12.37
N ARG A 69 1.35 5.45 -11.62
CA ARG A 69 2.75 5.15 -11.97
C ARG A 69 2.91 4.40 -13.29
N ILE A 70 2.02 3.45 -13.59
CA ILE A 70 2.06 2.72 -14.88
C ILE A 70 1.74 3.67 -16.03
N ILE A 71 0.75 4.55 -15.86
CA ILE A 71 0.38 5.55 -16.86
C ILE A 71 1.55 6.52 -17.11
N GLU A 72 2.17 7.04 -16.06
CA GLU A 72 3.36 7.90 -16.14
C GLU A 72 4.50 7.21 -16.90
N LEU A 73 4.86 5.97 -16.52
CA LEU A 73 5.89 5.19 -17.23
C LEU A 73 5.57 5.03 -18.73
N SER A 74 4.32 4.70 -19.05
CA SER A 74 3.90 4.50 -20.44
C SER A 74 3.94 5.79 -21.27
N THR A 75 3.66 6.93 -20.63
CA THR A 75 3.67 8.25 -21.26
C THR A 75 5.11 8.71 -21.50
N SER A 76 6.00 8.56 -20.50
CA SER A 76 7.44 8.83 -20.65
C SER A 76 8.07 7.96 -21.75
N TYR A 77 7.66 6.69 -21.87
CA TYR A 77 8.14 5.81 -22.93
C TYR A 77 7.67 6.23 -24.34
N LYS A 78 6.44 6.72 -24.48
CA LYS A 78 5.93 7.23 -25.78
C LYS A 78 6.65 8.50 -26.18
N ASN A 79 6.85 9.43 -25.25
CA ASN A 79 7.52 10.71 -25.51
C ASN A 79 9.01 10.54 -25.88
N THR A 80 9.69 9.50 -25.38
CA THR A 80 11.08 9.20 -25.79
C THR A 80 11.20 8.57 -27.18
N LYS A 81 10.10 8.01 -27.72
CA LYS A 81 10.05 7.44 -29.08
C LYS A 81 9.58 8.43 -30.15
N THR A 82 8.84 9.46 -29.77
CA THR A 82 8.41 10.55 -30.65
C THR A 82 9.22 11.81 -30.33
N ASN A 83 10.32 12.05 -31.05
CA ASN A 83 11.03 13.33 -31.04
C ASN A 83 10.20 14.41 -31.75
N ASP A 84 9.01 14.73 -31.24
CA ASP A 84 8.23 15.86 -31.70
C ASP A 84 7.99 16.83 -30.54
N ASP A 85 8.61 18.00 -30.68
CA ASP A 85 8.49 19.18 -29.83
C ASP A 85 7.04 19.64 -29.76
N LYS A 86 6.26 19.13 -28.80
CA LYS A 86 5.04 19.79 -28.36
C LYS A 86 4.94 19.80 -26.84
N SER A 87 5.33 20.94 -26.28
CA SER A 87 5.05 21.37 -24.92
C SER A 87 3.54 21.50 -24.71
N ALA A 88 2.93 20.48 -24.14
CA ALA A 88 1.54 20.55 -23.70
C ALA A 88 1.49 21.05 -22.25
N SER A 89 1.25 22.35 -22.11
CA SER A 89 0.70 23.01 -20.93
C SER A 89 -0.63 22.35 -20.54
N ALA A 90 -0.73 21.86 -19.31
CA ALA A 90 -2.01 21.55 -18.68
C ALA A 90 -1.93 21.90 -17.19
N SER A 91 -2.34 23.12 -16.90
CA SER A 91 -2.65 23.61 -15.56
C SER A 91 -3.92 22.92 -15.04
N SER A 92 -3.76 21.75 -14.44
CA SER A 92 -4.68 21.20 -13.44
C SER A 92 -4.10 21.57 -12.08
N GLU A 93 -4.93 21.89 -11.08
CA GLU A 93 -4.47 22.07 -9.70
C GLU A 93 -3.50 20.94 -9.35
N LEU A 94 -2.24 21.28 -9.06
CA LEU A 94 -1.15 20.33 -8.91
C LEU A 94 -1.44 19.46 -7.69
N LEU A 95 -2.03 18.29 -7.93
CA LEU A 95 -2.07 17.22 -6.96
C LEU A 95 -0.64 16.96 -6.50
N LYS A 96 -0.46 16.75 -5.21
CA LYS A 96 0.86 16.47 -4.66
C LYS A 96 1.40 15.21 -5.36
N PRO A 97 2.60 15.26 -5.97
CA PRO A 97 3.14 14.13 -6.69
C PRO A 97 3.32 12.93 -5.76
N LEU A 98 3.19 11.72 -6.32
CA LEU A 98 3.44 10.49 -5.60
C LEU A 98 4.89 10.46 -5.08
N ALA A 99 5.07 9.90 -3.88
CA ALA A 99 6.40 9.69 -3.33
C ALA A 99 7.23 8.82 -4.30
N GLN A 100 8.48 9.20 -4.55
CA GLN A 100 9.37 8.44 -5.42
C GLN A 100 9.85 7.17 -4.74
N PHE A 101 10.30 6.19 -5.52
CA PHE A 101 11.02 5.02 -5.04
C PHE A 101 12.52 5.34 -5.11
N ASP A 102 13.24 5.20 -4.01
CA ASP A 102 14.68 5.52 -3.95
C ASP A 102 15.57 4.28 -3.74
N GLY A 103 14.99 3.12 -3.47
CA GLY A 103 15.75 1.89 -3.17
C GLY A 103 16.53 1.94 -1.86
N ALA A 104 16.33 2.97 -1.05
CA ALA A 104 17.18 3.26 0.10
C ALA A 104 16.63 2.66 1.40
N ALA A 105 16.44 1.34 1.42
CA ALA A 105 15.96 0.52 2.55
C ALA A 105 16.66 0.76 3.90
N HIS A 106 17.82 1.43 3.91
CA HIS A 106 18.71 1.53 5.07
C HIS A 106 19.17 2.95 5.41
N LEU A 107 18.58 4.00 4.83
CA LEU A 107 18.92 5.38 5.19
C LEU A 107 18.14 5.86 6.42
N ALA A 108 18.83 6.57 7.31
CA ALA A 108 18.26 7.08 8.56
C ALA A 108 17.15 8.14 8.36
N THR A 109 17.05 8.73 7.17
CA THR A 109 16.02 9.71 6.79
C THR A 109 15.21 9.18 5.61
N GLN A 110 13.94 8.87 5.84
CA GLN A 110 13.02 8.41 4.82
C GLN A 110 12.35 9.62 4.13
N SER A 111 12.82 9.99 2.95
CA SER A 111 12.18 11.01 2.08
C SER A 111 11.37 10.39 0.94
N ALA A 112 11.56 9.10 0.68
CA ALA A 112 10.91 8.35 -0.39
C ALA A 112 10.51 6.93 0.06
N ILE A 113 9.94 6.15 -0.87
CA ILE A 113 9.59 4.75 -0.66
C ILE A 113 10.88 3.93 -0.76
N PRO A 114 11.26 3.19 0.30
CA PRO A 114 12.62 2.68 0.46
C PRO A 114 12.82 1.31 -0.23
N PHE A 115 12.34 1.21 -1.47
CA PHE A 115 12.41 0.02 -2.32
C PHE A 115 12.65 0.44 -3.75
N HIS A 116 13.14 -0.47 -4.60
CA HIS A 116 13.14 -0.20 -6.03
C HIS A 116 11.75 -0.42 -6.61
N PHE A 117 11.35 0.44 -7.54
CA PHE A 117 10.05 0.31 -8.19
C PHE A 117 9.90 -1.00 -8.98
N CYS A 118 10.98 -1.49 -9.60
CA CYS A 118 10.98 -2.80 -10.26
C CYS A 118 10.67 -3.96 -9.31
N ASP A 119 11.17 -3.90 -8.07
CA ASP A 119 10.90 -4.95 -7.07
C ASP A 119 9.44 -4.87 -6.60
N HIS A 120 8.89 -3.66 -6.45
CA HIS A 120 7.47 -3.46 -6.18
C HIS A 120 6.58 -4.02 -7.31
N LEU A 121 6.94 -3.80 -8.58
CA LEU A 121 6.21 -4.34 -9.75
C LEU A 121 6.25 -5.87 -9.80
N GLN A 122 7.40 -6.48 -9.55
CA GLN A 122 7.50 -7.94 -9.47
C GLN A 122 6.66 -8.49 -8.32
N LEU A 123 6.74 -7.85 -7.15
CA LEU A 123 6.01 -8.28 -5.97
C LEU A 123 4.50 -8.18 -6.14
N ILE A 124 3.99 -7.09 -6.73
CA ILE A 124 2.55 -6.92 -6.93
C ILE A 124 1.98 -7.87 -7.97
N ASP A 125 2.68 -8.13 -9.07
CA ASP A 125 2.25 -9.12 -10.07
C ASP A 125 2.20 -10.52 -9.45
N TRP A 126 3.26 -10.93 -8.76
CA TRP A 126 3.33 -12.23 -8.08
C TRP A 126 2.24 -12.36 -7.00
N THR A 127 2.05 -11.32 -6.18
CA THR A 127 1.01 -11.30 -5.13
C THR A 127 -0.40 -11.33 -5.74
N GLY A 128 -0.63 -10.59 -6.83
CA GLY A 128 -1.91 -10.55 -7.54
C GLY A 128 -2.29 -11.91 -8.12
N ARG A 129 -1.33 -12.63 -8.73
CA ARG A 129 -1.54 -14.00 -9.24
C ARG A 129 -1.86 -14.98 -8.12
N ALA A 130 -1.17 -14.89 -6.99
CA ALA A 130 -1.41 -15.75 -5.83
C ALA A 130 -2.76 -15.49 -5.12
N ILE A 131 -3.32 -14.28 -5.21
CA ILE A 131 -4.58 -13.91 -4.54
C ILE A 131 -5.82 -14.09 -5.45
N ARG A 132 -5.64 -14.45 -6.73
CA ARG A 132 -6.72 -14.51 -7.74
C ARG A 132 -7.98 -15.25 -7.26
N PRO A 133 -9.19 -14.68 -7.41
CA PRO A 133 -10.43 -15.30 -6.93
C PRO A 133 -10.86 -16.54 -7.73
N ASP A 134 -10.48 -16.58 -9.00
CA ASP A 134 -10.88 -17.57 -10.03
C ASP A 134 -10.02 -18.84 -10.01
N GLN A 135 -8.82 -18.79 -9.41
CA GLN A 135 -7.96 -19.96 -9.22
C GLN A 135 -7.47 -20.04 -7.77
N LYS A 136 -7.45 -21.24 -7.20
CA LYS A 136 -6.82 -21.44 -5.88
C LYS A 136 -5.32 -21.17 -5.98
N GLY A 137 -4.90 -20.01 -5.51
CA GLY A 137 -3.57 -19.77 -4.93
C GLY A 137 -2.39 -20.29 -5.73
N PHE A 138 -2.32 -20.01 -7.05
CA PHE A 138 -1.13 -20.35 -7.80
C PHE A 138 0.02 -19.46 -7.35
N ILE A 139 0.88 -20.02 -6.50
CA ILE A 139 2.14 -19.41 -6.09
C ILE A 139 3.18 -19.91 -7.09
N ASP A 140 3.69 -18.98 -7.92
CA ASP A 140 4.78 -19.31 -8.82
C ASP A 140 6.02 -19.75 -8.00
N SER A 141 6.69 -20.80 -8.46
CA SER A 141 7.95 -21.29 -7.91
C SER A 141 9.04 -20.21 -7.87
N SER A 142 8.99 -19.23 -8.79
CA SER A 142 9.86 -18.07 -8.80
C SER A 142 9.37 -17.04 -7.77
N GLN A 143 9.89 -17.15 -6.54
CA GLN A 143 9.65 -16.18 -5.47
C GLN A 143 10.34 -14.83 -5.78
N PRO A 144 9.67 -13.68 -5.56
CA PRO A 144 10.29 -12.37 -5.76
C PRO A 144 11.53 -12.18 -4.89
N LYS A 145 12.60 -11.62 -5.50
CA LYS A 145 13.88 -11.32 -4.82
C LYS A 145 13.68 -10.54 -3.52
N LEU A 146 12.79 -9.56 -3.54
CA LEU A 146 12.48 -8.72 -2.39
C LEU A 146 11.98 -9.53 -1.18
N LEU A 147 11.18 -10.60 -1.39
CA LEU A 147 10.75 -11.45 -0.28
C LEU A 147 11.91 -12.26 0.30
N ASN A 148 12.83 -12.72 -0.55
CA ASN A 148 14.03 -13.45 -0.11
C ASN A 148 14.95 -12.54 0.70
N GLU A 149 15.18 -11.31 0.24
CA GLU A 149 16.00 -10.32 0.94
C GLU A 149 15.41 -9.94 2.30
N LEU A 150 14.08 -9.87 2.41
CA LEU A 150 13.39 -9.63 3.67
C LEU A 150 13.22 -10.91 4.53
N GLY A 151 13.63 -12.07 4.02
CA GLY A 151 13.49 -13.38 4.69
C GLY A 151 12.04 -13.83 4.88
N ILE A 152 11.08 -13.29 4.13
CA ILE A 152 9.66 -13.53 4.35
C ILE A 152 9.22 -14.79 3.60
N ALA A 153 8.59 -15.72 4.32
CA ALA A 153 7.98 -16.89 3.71
C ALA A 153 6.79 -16.49 2.80
N PRO A 154 6.65 -17.09 1.60
CA PRO A 154 5.56 -16.82 0.65
C PRO A 154 4.17 -16.80 1.30
N GLU A 155 3.85 -17.82 2.10
CA GLU A 155 2.53 -17.96 2.74
C GLU A 155 2.25 -16.87 3.77
N ALA A 156 3.27 -16.50 4.55
CA ALA A 156 3.17 -15.41 5.51
C ALA A 156 2.91 -14.08 4.80
N TRP A 157 3.62 -13.85 3.69
CA TRP A 157 3.44 -12.68 2.85
C TRP A 157 2.02 -12.59 2.27
N ILE A 158 1.55 -13.64 1.59
CA ILE A 158 0.22 -13.65 0.96
C ILE A 158 -0.88 -13.41 2.00
N THR A 159 -0.78 -14.05 3.16
CA THR A 159 -1.71 -13.83 4.27
C THR A 159 -1.69 -12.37 4.70
N SER A 160 -0.52 -11.76 4.88
CA SER A 160 -0.40 -10.36 5.28
C SER A 160 -0.89 -9.37 4.23
N ALA A 161 -0.58 -9.58 2.95
CA ALA A 161 -1.07 -8.73 1.86
C ALA A 161 -2.59 -8.81 1.70
N LYS A 162 -3.18 -10.00 1.86
CA LYS A 162 -4.63 -10.22 1.74
C LYS A 162 -5.39 -9.71 2.97
N GLU A 163 -4.89 -9.98 4.17
CA GLU A 163 -5.61 -9.78 5.42
C GLU A 163 -5.08 -8.62 6.26
N PHE A 164 -4.28 -7.73 5.66
CA PHE A 164 -3.59 -6.63 6.34
C PHE A 164 -4.42 -5.92 7.43
N ARG A 165 -5.65 -5.47 7.10
CA ARG A 165 -6.53 -4.79 8.06
C ARG A 165 -7.06 -5.67 9.19
N ARG A 166 -7.15 -6.99 8.99
CA ARG A 166 -7.68 -7.94 9.99
C ARG A 166 -6.62 -8.34 11.01
N GLN A 167 -5.35 -8.37 10.60
CA GLN A 167 -4.24 -8.84 11.43
C GLN A 167 -3.92 -7.88 12.59
N TYR A 168 -4.11 -6.59 12.39
CA TYR A 168 -3.66 -5.54 13.31
C TYR A 168 -4.80 -4.67 13.85
N SER A 169 -4.58 -4.04 15.01
CA SER A 169 -5.56 -3.16 15.67
C SER A 169 -5.08 -1.72 15.75
N GLY A 170 -4.60 -1.17 14.62
CA GLY A 170 -4.17 0.22 14.49
C GLY A 170 -2.66 0.46 14.51
N ILE A 171 -1.84 -0.58 14.66
CA ILE A 171 -0.37 -0.52 14.51
C ILE A 171 0.08 -1.81 13.85
N SER A 172 0.93 -1.72 12.82
CA SER A 172 1.56 -2.85 12.14
C SER A 172 3.05 -2.64 12.04
N GLY A 173 3.79 -3.72 12.24
CA GLY A 173 5.24 -3.79 12.11
C GLY A 173 5.79 -4.95 12.94
N ARG A 174 7.09 -4.89 13.25
CA ARG A 174 7.77 -5.85 14.11
C ARG A 174 7.24 -5.74 15.53
N TRP A 175 7.09 -6.88 16.19
CA TRP A 175 6.35 -6.96 17.45
C TRP A 175 6.95 -6.07 18.56
N ASP A 176 8.27 -5.99 18.63
CA ASP A 176 8.98 -5.15 19.58
C ASP A 176 8.77 -3.65 19.29
N ALA A 177 8.80 -3.24 18.02
CA ALA A 177 8.50 -1.88 17.58
C ALA A 177 7.06 -1.49 17.92
N MET A 178 6.09 -2.39 17.71
CA MET A 178 4.70 -2.18 18.10
C MET A 178 4.55 -1.99 19.61
N CYS A 179 5.23 -2.81 20.40
CA CYS A 179 5.24 -2.67 21.87
C CYS A 179 5.90 -1.35 22.32
N ALA A 180 7.02 -0.97 21.71
CA ALA A 180 7.72 0.27 22.00
C ALA A 180 6.87 1.50 21.65
N PHE A 181 6.19 1.50 20.50
CA PHE A 181 5.27 2.55 20.08
C PHE A 181 4.14 2.76 21.10
N LYS A 182 3.51 1.66 21.54
CA LYS A 182 2.45 1.68 22.56
C LYS A 182 2.90 2.33 23.86
N LYS A 183 4.10 1.95 24.34
CA LYS A 183 4.73 2.53 25.54
C LYS A 183 5.02 4.03 25.35
N ARG A 184 5.64 4.41 24.22
CA ARG A 184 6.02 5.80 23.92
C ARG A 184 4.83 6.75 23.83
N HIS A 185 3.73 6.30 23.24
CA HIS A 185 2.54 7.12 23.01
C HIS A 185 1.44 6.93 24.06
N ASN A 186 1.72 6.18 25.14
CA ASN A 186 0.79 5.88 26.24
C ASN A 186 -0.62 5.45 25.78
N CYS A 187 -0.70 4.64 24.72
CA CYS A 187 -1.97 4.27 24.08
C CYS A 187 -2.42 2.83 24.41
N GLY A 188 -2.22 2.44 25.67
CA GLY A 188 -2.61 1.14 26.23
C GLY A 188 -1.54 0.04 26.10
N LEU A 189 -1.78 -1.09 26.77
CA LEU A 189 -0.86 -2.24 26.81
C LEU A 189 -1.23 -3.37 25.85
N TRP A 190 -2.46 -3.36 25.33
CA TRP A 190 -2.93 -4.40 24.42
C TRP A 190 -2.54 -4.10 22.97
N CYS A 191 -1.96 -5.10 22.31
CA CYS A 191 -1.56 -5.03 20.90
C CYS A 191 -1.98 -6.31 20.18
N LYS A 192 -2.73 -6.17 19.08
CA LYS A 192 -3.14 -7.30 18.21
C LYS A 192 -2.08 -7.56 17.15
N GLY A 193 -1.90 -8.82 16.78
CA GLY A 193 -1.13 -9.20 15.60
C GLY A 193 0.25 -9.77 15.89
N LYS A 194 0.53 -10.24 17.12
CA LYS A 194 1.83 -10.86 17.46
C LYS A 194 2.21 -11.99 16.49
N ALA A 195 1.31 -12.94 16.26
CA ALA A 195 1.57 -14.08 15.37
C ALA A 195 1.82 -13.62 13.92
N SER A 196 0.99 -12.71 13.40
CA SER A 196 1.17 -12.14 12.05
C SER A 196 2.47 -11.37 11.92
N SER A 197 2.83 -10.59 12.95
CA SER A 197 4.09 -9.86 13.02
C SER A 197 5.27 -10.85 13.01
N THR A 198 5.26 -11.88 13.86
CA THR A 198 6.33 -12.89 13.88
C THR A 198 6.45 -13.64 12.55
N ALA A 199 5.35 -13.92 11.85
CA ALA A 199 5.40 -14.58 10.55
C ALA A 199 6.00 -13.68 9.45
N LEU A 200 5.78 -12.37 9.53
CA LEU A 200 6.28 -11.38 8.56
C LEU A 200 7.70 -10.89 8.88
N HIS A 201 8.18 -11.12 10.10
CA HIS A 201 9.49 -10.73 10.58
C HIS A 201 10.22 -11.97 11.12
N PRO A 202 10.89 -12.75 10.25
CA PRO A 202 11.73 -13.85 10.72
C PRO A 202 12.74 -13.33 11.75
N SER A 203 13.07 -14.17 12.74
CA SER A 203 14.15 -13.82 13.66
C SER A 203 15.46 -13.74 12.87
N PRO A 204 16.32 -12.74 13.16
CA PRO A 204 17.64 -12.66 12.54
C PRO A 204 18.49 -13.89 12.86
#